data_AF-A0A9L0IR56-F1
#
_entry.id   AF-A0A9L0IR56-F1
#
_cell.length_a   1.000
_cell.length_b   1.000
_cell.length_c   1.000
_cell.angle_alpha   90.00
_cell.angle_beta   90.00
_cell.angle_gamma   90.00
#
_symmetry.space_group_name_H-M   'P 1'
#
loop_
_entity.id
_entity.type
_entity.pdbx_description
1 polymer ?
#
loop_
_entity_poly.entity_id
_entity_poly.type
_entity_poly.pdbx_seq_one_letter_code
_entity_poly.pdbx_strand_id
1 'polypeptide(L)'
;MDARHAAEGEIYTKLNQKIDEFVQLADYDWTMSEPDGRASGYLMDLINFLRSIFQVFTHLPGKVAQTACMSACQHLSTSLMQMLLDSELKQISMGAVQQFNLDVIQCELFASSEPVPGFQGDTLQLAFIDLRQLLDLFMVWDWSTYLADYGQPASKYLRVNPNTALTLLEKMKDTSKKNNIFAQFRKNDRDKQKLIETVVKQLRSLVNGMSQHT
;
A
#
# COMPACT_ATOMS: atom_id res chain seq x y z
N MET A 1 -18.72 32.63 -5.38
CA MET A 1 -17.52 31.78 -5.51
C MET A 1 -17.41 30.75 -4.38
N ASP A 2 -18.05 31.00 -3.24
CA ASP A 2 -18.02 30.17 -2.02
C ASP A 2 -18.85 28.87 -2.11
N ALA A 3 -20.11 28.96 -2.57
CA ALA A 3 -21.02 27.81 -2.61
C ALA A 3 -20.55 26.64 -3.52
N ARG A 4 -19.84 26.95 -4.61
CA ARG A 4 -19.31 25.93 -5.53
C ARG A 4 -18.13 25.17 -4.92
N HIS A 5 -17.19 25.89 -4.30
CA HIS A 5 -16.06 25.24 -3.61
C HIS A 5 -16.54 24.42 -2.41
N ALA A 6 -17.55 24.91 -1.68
CA ALA A 6 -18.17 24.16 -0.59
C ALA A 6 -18.82 22.85 -1.09
N ALA A 7 -19.56 22.90 -2.19
CA ALA A 7 -20.18 21.70 -2.79
C ALA A 7 -19.13 20.70 -3.32
N GLU A 8 -18.05 21.18 -3.95
CA GLU A 8 -16.94 20.34 -4.40
C GLU A 8 -16.24 19.66 -3.21
N GLY A 9 -15.97 20.40 -2.13
CA GLY A 9 -15.40 19.84 -0.90
C GLY A 9 -16.28 18.76 -0.27
N GLU A 10 -17.60 18.96 -0.25
CA GLU A 10 -18.55 17.99 0.29
C GLU A 10 -18.56 16.67 -0.50
N ILE A 11 -18.41 16.73 -1.84
CA ILE A 11 -18.28 15.54 -2.69
C ILE A 11 -17.05 14.74 -2.28
N TYR A 12 -15.90 15.39 -2.10
CA TYR A 12 -14.64 14.72 -1.74
C TYR A 12 -14.74 14.08 -0.36
N THR A 13 -15.26 14.81 0.62
CA THR A 13 -15.44 14.28 1.99
C THR A 13 -16.35 13.07 2.02
N LYS A 14 -17.52 13.14 1.35
CA LYS A 14 -18.46 12.01 1.31
C LYS A 14 -17.89 10.80 0.60
N LEU A 15 -17.13 11.02 -0.48
CA LEU A 15 -16.50 9.93 -1.21
C LEU A 15 -15.43 9.23 -0.36
N ASN A 16 -14.60 10.00 0.34
CA ASN A 16 -13.57 9.45 1.23
C ASN A 16 -14.18 8.73 2.43
N GLN A 17 -15.23 9.27 3.04
CA GLN A 17 -16.00 8.58 4.08
C GLN A 17 -16.55 7.24 3.57
N LYS A 18 -17.05 7.21 2.33
CA LYS A 18 -17.57 5.96 1.76
C LYS A 18 -16.46 4.95 1.51
N ILE A 19 -15.27 5.38 1.09
CA ILE A 19 -14.09 4.52 1.00
C ILE A 19 -13.78 3.92 2.38
N ASP A 20 -13.77 4.74 3.44
CA ASP A 20 -13.48 4.27 4.80
C ASP A 20 -14.50 3.21 5.27
N GLU A 21 -15.78 3.40 4.97
CA GLU A 21 -16.83 2.39 5.26
C GLU A 21 -16.54 1.04 4.58
N PHE A 22 -16.10 1.04 3.32
CA PHE A 22 -15.72 -0.21 2.62
C PHE A 22 -14.44 -0.81 3.20
N VAL A 23 -13.44 0.01 3.50
CA VAL A 23 -12.16 -0.45 4.06
C VAL A 23 -12.35 -1.09 5.43
N GLN A 24 -13.31 -0.62 6.23
CA GLN A 24 -13.67 -1.24 7.52
C GLN A 24 -14.24 -2.66 7.38
N LEU A 25 -14.69 -3.06 6.18
CA LEU A 25 -15.16 -4.43 5.89
C LEU A 25 -14.01 -5.39 5.55
N ALA A 26 -12.77 -4.91 5.49
CA ALA A 26 -11.62 -5.74 5.23
C ALA A 26 -11.45 -6.79 6.33
N ASP A 27 -11.44 -8.06 5.95
CA ASP A 27 -11.31 -9.21 6.84
C ASP A 27 -10.16 -10.11 6.37
N TYR A 28 -8.94 -9.58 6.45
CA TYR A 28 -7.74 -10.34 6.07
C TYR A 28 -7.37 -11.36 7.14
N ASP A 29 -7.12 -12.61 6.73
CA ASP A 29 -6.29 -13.51 7.53
C ASP A 29 -4.81 -13.11 7.38
N TRP A 30 -4.36 -12.22 8.26
CA TRP A 30 -2.97 -11.76 8.29
C TRP A 30 -1.95 -12.87 8.56
N THR A 31 -2.39 -14.05 8.97
CA THR A 31 -1.53 -15.21 9.25
C THR A 31 -1.58 -16.29 8.15
N MET A 32 -2.32 -16.06 7.06
CA MET A 32 -2.48 -17.03 5.97
C MET A 32 -1.16 -17.45 5.33
N SER A 33 -1.01 -18.74 5.02
CA SER A 33 0.23 -19.25 4.45
C SER A 33 0.43 -18.85 2.99
N GLU A 34 -0.66 -18.78 2.23
CA GLU A 34 -0.70 -18.51 0.79
C GLU A 34 -1.90 -17.61 0.48
N PRO A 35 -1.84 -16.79 -0.59
CA PRO A 35 -2.97 -15.95 -1.00
C PRO A 35 -4.09 -16.79 -1.63
N ASP A 36 -5.30 -16.24 -1.62
CA ASP A 36 -6.50 -16.87 -2.22
C ASP A 36 -6.47 -16.88 -3.76
N GLY A 37 -5.47 -16.23 -4.37
CA GLY A 37 -5.29 -16.14 -5.82
C GLY A 37 -6.25 -15.18 -6.53
N ARG A 38 -7.10 -14.48 -5.78
CA ARG A 38 -8.01 -13.43 -6.27
C ARG A 38 -8.03 -12.25 -5.31
N ALA A 39 -8.43 -11.08 -5.79
CA ALA A 39 -8.60 -9.91 -4.93
C ALA A 39 -9.75 -10.09 -3.93
N SER A 40 -9.64 -9.40 -2.81
CA SER A 40 -10.59 -9.37 -1.69
C SER A 40 -11.93 -8.79 -2.12
N GLY A 41 -13.02 -9.41 -1.64
CA GLY A 41 -14.39 -9.04 -2.03
C GLY A 41 -14.72 -7.57 -1.74
N TYR A 42 -14.41 -7.10 -0.54
CA TYR A 42 -14.68 -5.71 -0.13
C TYR A 42 -14.05 -4.69 -1.08
N LEU A 43 -12.83 -4.97 -1.56
CA LEU A 43 -12.11 -4.08 -2.44
C LEU A 43 -12.70 -4.07 -3.84
N MET A 44 -13.09 -5.24 -4.35
CA MET A 44 -13.77 -5.32 -5.64
C MET A 44 -15.11 -4.57 -5.60
N ASP A 45 -15.86 -4.70 -4.51
CA ASP A 45 -17.11 -3.95 -4.31
C ASP A 45 -16.85 -2.44 -4.24
N LEU A 46 -15.80 -2.01 -3.53
CA LEU A 46 -15.37 -0.61 -3.51
C LEU A 46 -14.98 -0.10 -4.90
N ILE A 47 -14.20 -0.85 -5.67
CA ILE A 47 -13.80 -0.47 -7.03
C ILE A 47 -15.04 -0.35 -7.93
N ASN A 48 -15.99 -1.28 -7.84
CA ASN A 48 -17.24 -1.22 -8.60
C ASN A 48 -18.09 -0.01 -8.21
N PHE A 49 -18.13 0.32 -6.91
CA PHE A 49 -18.77 1.53 -6.42
C PHE A 49 -18.11 2.79 -7.01
N LEU A 50 -16.77 2.90 -6.92
CA LEU A 50 -16.03 4.05 -7.45
C LEU A 50 -16.22 4.20 -8.97
N ARG A 51 -16.18 3.10 -9.73
CA ARG A 51 -16.48 3.10 -11.18
C ARG A 51 -17.86 3.69 -11.46
N SER A 52 -18.88 3.25 -10.71
CA SER A 52 -20.26 3.71 -10.88
C SER A 52 -20.39 5.20 -10.56
N ILE A 53 -19.72 5.68 -9.49
CA ILE A 53 -19.72 7.10 -9.11
C ILE A 53 -19.00 7.95 -10.15
N PHE A 54 -17.83 7.53 -10.63
CA PHE A 54 -17.05 8.34 -11.57
C PHE A 54 -17.67 8.41 -12.96
N GLN A 55 -18.43 7.40 -13.38
CA GLN A 55 -19.29 7.49 -14.56
C GLN A 55 -20.27 8.66 -14.44
N VAL A 56 -20.93 8.83 -13.28
CA VAL A 56 -21.83 9.98 -13.04
C VAL A 56 -21.05 11.29 -12.99
N PHE A 57 -19.83 11.29 -12.44
CA PHE A 57 -19.00 12.50 -12.33
C PHE A 57 -18.51 13.03 -13.68
N THR A 58 -18.60 12.27 -14.77
CA THR A 58 -18.31 12.78 -16.12
C THR A 58 -19.21 13.96 -16.53
N HIS A 59 -20.35 14.16 -15.85
CA HIS A 59 -21.22 15.33 -16.02
C HIS A 59 -20.77 16.57 -15.23
N LEU A 60 -19.80 16.42 -14.31
CA LEU A 60 -19.20 17.53 -13.60
C LEU A 60 -18.13 18.21 -14.49
N PRO A 61 -17.74 19.47 -14.18
CA PRO A 61 -16.60 20.08 -14.85
C PRO A 61 -15.36 19.18 -14.74
N GLY A 62 -14.64 18.95 -15.84
CA GLY A 62 -13.59 17.92 -15.90
C GLY A 62 -12.54 18.00 -14.78
N LYS A 63 -12.11 19.21 -14.40
CA LYS A 63 -11.18 19.41 -13.28
C LYS A 63 -11.73 18.94 -11.93
N VAL A 64 -13.03 19.08 -11.69
CA VAL A 64 -13.71 18.64 -10.47
C VAL A 64 -13.74 17.12 -10.42
N ALA A 65 -14.14 16.47 -11.52
CA ALA A 65 -14.17 15.02 -11.62
C ALA A 65 -12.77 14.40 -11.45
N GLN A 66 -11.75 15.00 -12.07
CA GLN A 66 -10.35 14.59 -11.93
C GLN A 66 -9.85 14.75 -10.49
N THR A 67 -10.15 15.88 -9.85
CA THR A 67 -9.75 16.14 -8.46
C THR A 67 -10.43 15.15 -7.51
N ALA A 68 -11.73 14.88 -7.69
CA ALA A 68 -12.45 13.87 -6.92
C ALA A 68 -11.82 12.48 -7.08
N CYS A 69 -11.52 12.09 -8.33
CA CYS A 69 -10.94 10.80 -8.65
C CYS A 69 -9.52 10.63 -8.07
N MET A 70 -8.68 11.66 -8.19
CA MET A 70 -7.35 11.67 -7.59
C MET A 70 -7.44 11.60 -6.07
N SER A 71 -8.30 12.42 -5.45
CA SER A 71 -8.48 12.43 -4.00
C SER A 71 -8.93 11.07 -3.47
N ALA A 72 -9.89 10.43 -4.14
CA ALA A 72 -10.35 9.10 -3.79
C ALA A 72 -9.25 8.04 -3.91
N CYS A 73 -8.45 8.06 -4.99
CA CYS A 73 -7.35 7.11 -5.17
C CYS A 73 -6.25 7.31 -4.12
N GLN A 74 -5.89 8.56 -3.81
CA GLN A 74 -4.94 8.89 -2.76
C GLN A 74 -5.44 8.47 -1.38
N HIS A 75 -6.73 8.70 -1.10
CA HIS A 75 -7.36 8.30 0.16
C HIS A 75 -7.36 6.77 0.30
N LEU A 76 -7.79 6.04 -0.74
CA LEU A 76 -7.74 4.57 -0.75
C LEU A 76 -6.31 4.03 -0.54
N SER A 77 -5.33 4.57 -1.26
CA SER A 77 -3.92 4.21 -1.09
C SER A 77 -3.44 4.44 0.35
N THR A 78 -3.83 5.58 0.94
CA THR A 78 -3.48 5.91 2.33
C THR A 78 -4.15 4.96 3.32
N SER A 79 -5.45 4.68 3.16
CA SER A 79 -6.19 3.77 4.05
C SER A 79 -5.64 2.33 3.97
N LEU A 80 -5.26 1.86 2.77
CA LEU A 80 -4.59 0.57 2.60
C LEU A 80 -3.22 0.52 3.27
N MET A 81 -2.40 1.57 3.12
CA MET A 81 -1.12 1.68 3.81
C MET A 81 -1.30 1.68 5.34
N GLN A 82 -2.29 2.43 5.85
CA GLN A 82 -2.58 2.48 7.28
C GLN A 82 -3.00 1.12 7.83
N MET A 83 -3.82 0.37 7.09
CA MET A 83 -4.22 -1.00 7.48
C MET A 83 -3.00 -1.92 7.65
N LEU A 84 -2.03 -1.84 6.72
CA LEU A 84 -0.80 -2.64 6.79
C LEU A 84 0.10 -2.26 7.98
N LEU A 85 0.05 -0.99 8.39
CA LEU A 85 0.88 -0.42 9.46
C LEU A 85 0.18 -0.34 10.82
N ASP A 86 -1.10 -0.73 10.90
CA ASP A 86 -1.94 -0.60 12.08
C ASP A 86 -1.25 -1.15 13.33
N SER A 87 -1.23 -0.38 14.43
CA SER A 87 -0.55 -0.78 15.66
C SER A 87 -1.13 -2.06 16.28
N GLU A 88 -2.42 -2.33 16.09
CA GLU A 88 -3.12 -3.53 16.58
C GLU A 88 -2.76 -4.77 15.75
N LEU A 89 -2.36 -4.59 14.48
CA LEU A 89 -1.86 -5.66 13.64
C LEU A 89 -0.45 -6.08 14.07
N LYS A 90 -0.35 -7.06 14.97
CA LYS A 90 0.95 -7.48 15.54
C LYS A 90 1.79 -8.34 14.61
N GLN A 91 1.17 -9.06 13.69
CA GLN A 91 1.84 -10.09 12.91
C GLN A 91 1.28 -10.16 11.49
N ILE A 92 2.17 -10.28 10.50
CA ILE A 92 1.81 -10.43 9.10
C ILE A 92 2.63 -11.57 8.49
N SER A 93 1.99 -12.47 7.78
CA SER A 93 2.61 -13.56 7.01
C SER A 93 2.97 -13.09 5.60
N MET A 94 3.87 -13.83 4.92
CA MET A 94 4.13 -13.54 3.51
C MET A 94 2.91 -13.82 2.64
N GLY A 95 2.10 -14.84 2.96
CA GLY A 95 0.85 -15.13 2.24
C GLY A 95 -0.14 -13.95 2.30
N ALA A 96 -0.28 -13.32 3.47
CA ALA A 96 -1.10 -12.12 3.61
C ALA A 96 -0.55 -10.91 2.82
N VAL A 97 0.77 -10.70 2.79
CA VAL A 97 1.38 -9.65 1.94
C VAL A 97 1.11 -9.93 0.46
N GLN A 98 1.17 -11.19 0.04
CA GLN A 98 0.84 -11.58 -1.34
C GLN A 98 -0.63 -11.34 -1.67
N GLN A 99 -1.54 -11.64 -0.73
CA GLN A 99 -2.97 -11.37 -0.89
C GLN A 99 -3.24 -9.87 -1.00
N PHE A 100 -2.68 -9.07 -0.10
CA PHE A 100 -2.75 -7.61 -0.15
C PHE A 100 -2.13 -7.03 -1.45
N ASN A 101 -1.11 -7.68 -1.99
CA ASN A 101 -0.54 -7.30 -3.28
C ASN A 101 -1.51 -7.52 -4.46
N LEU A 102 -2.34 -8.58 -4.44
CA LEU A 102 -3.39 -8.78 -5.45
C LEU A 102 -4.42 -7.65 -5.41
N ASP A 103 -4.71 -7.16 -4.21
CA ASP A 103 -5.62 -6.04 -3.97
C ASP A 103 -5.07 -4.74 -4.53
N VAL A 104 -3.81 -4.40 -4.23
CA VAL A 104 -3.16 -3.21 -4.81
C VAL A 104 -3.11 -3.28 -6.34
N ILE A 105 -2.87 -4.45 -6.93
CA ILE A 105 -2.91 -4.63 -8.39
C ILE A 105 -4.30 -4.23 -8.95
N GLN A 106 -5.40 -4.57 -8.27
CA GLN A 106 -6.73 -4.15 -8.73
C GLN A 106 -6.94 -2.65 -8.64
N CYS A 107 -6.41 -1.98 -7.61
CA CYS A 107 -6.40 -0.53 -7.51
C CYS A 107 -5.63 0.12 -8.66
N GLU A 108 -4.47 -0.43 -9.02
CA GLU A 108 -3.63 0.06 -10.13
C GLU A 108 -4.30 -0.16 -11.49
N LEU A 109 -4.94 -1.32 -11.70
CA LEU A 109 -5.74 -1.60 -12.89
C LEU A 109 -6.94 -0.66 -13.00
N PHE A 110 -7.58 -0.35 -11.88
CA PHE A 110 -8.65 0.65 -11.83
C PHE A 110 -8.13 2.05 -12.20
N ALA A 111 -7.02 2.50 -11.63
CA ALA A 111 -6.41 3.78 -11.98
C ALA A 111 -6.02 3.86 -13.47
N SER A 112 -5.57 2.74 -14.03
CA SER A 112 -5.19 2.61 -15.45
C SER A 112 -6.38 2.53 -16.41
N SER A 113 -7.59 2.29 -15.90
CA SER A 113 -8.80 2.18 -16.72
C SER A 113 -9.42 3.52 -17.12
N GLU A 114 -8.73 4.63 -16.84
CA GLU A 114 -9.20 6.00 -17.06
C GLU A 114 -10.61 6.24 -16.48
N PRO A 115 -10.80 6.08 -15.16
CA PRO A 115 -12.12 6.17 -14.53
C PRO A 115 -12.82 7.52 -14.74
N VAL A 116 -12.03 8.58 -14.98
CA VAL A 116 -12.49 9.91 -15.42
C VAL A 116 -11.58 10.38 -16.55
N PRO A 117 -12.11 11.00 -17.62
CA PRO A 117 -11.30 11.46 -18.74
C PRO A 117 -10.35 12.61 -18.38
N GLY A 118 -9.26 12.70 -19.14
CA GLY A 118 -8.35 13.86 -19.16
C GLY A 118 -7.18 13.82 -18.16
N PHE A 119 -6.94 12.69 -17.50
CA PHE A 119 -5.64 12.43 -16.88
C PHE A 119 -4.55 12.32 -17.96
N GLN A 120 -3.33 12.76 -17.64
CA GLN A 120 -2.19 12.65 -18.53
C GLN A 120 -1.34 11.43 -18.16
N GLY A 121 -1.16 10.49 -19.09
CA GLY A 121 -0.36 9.28 -18.87
C GLY A 121 -0.71 8.57 -17.56
N ASP A 122 0.31 8.17 -16.81
CA ASP A 122 0.17 7.37 -15.58
C ASP A 122 -0.11 8.22 -14.32
N THR A 123 -0.56 9.48 -14.47
CA THR A 123 -0.73 10.41 -13.33
C THR A 123 -1.58 9.82 -12.21
N LEU A 124 -2.68 9.12 -12.54
CA LEU A 124 -3.55 8.53 -11.51
C LEU A 124 -2.90 7.32 -10.81
N GLN A 125 -2.08 6.55 -11.51
CA GLN A 125 -1.34 5.43 -10.93
C GLN A 125 -0.33 5.91 -9.88
N LEU A 126 0.18 7.15 -10.00
CA LEU A 126 1.07 7.75 -9.00
C LEU A 126 0.43 7.84 -7.60
N ALA A 127 -0.90 7.77 -7.47
CA ALA A 127 -1.55 7.69 -6.16
C ALA A 127 -1.17 6.42 -5.37
N PHE A 128 -0.80 5.34 -6.07
CA PHE A 128 -0.49 4.04 -5.48
C PHE A 128 1.01 3.72 -5.46
N ILE A 129 1.87 4.61 -5.98
CA ILE A 129 3.30 4.32 -6.19
C ILE A 129 4.05 3.98 -4.89
N ASP A 130 3.68 4.62 -3.77
CA ASP A 130 4.32 4.37 -2.47
C ASP A 130 4.03 2.94 -1.98
N LEU A 131 2.77 2.49 -2.11
CA LEU A 131 2.36 1.12 -1.82
C LEU A 131 3.03 0.12 -2.77
N ARG A 132 3.03 0.42 -4.08
CA ARG A 132 3.61 -0.46 -5.10
C ARG A 132 5.10 -0.72 -4.84
N GLN A 133 5.88 0.34 -4.63
CA GLN A 133 7.32 0.20 -4.36
C GLN A 133 7.58 -0.52 -3.03
N LEU A 134 6.77 -0.26 -1.99
CA LEU A 134 6.87 -0.99 -0.74
C LEU A 134 6.63 -2.49 -0.96
N LEU A 135 5.55 -2.86 -1.64
CA LEU A 135 5.23 -4.25 -1.90
C LEU A 135 6.26 -4.92 -2.79
N ASP A 136 6.78 -4.25 -3.83
CA ASP A 136 7.85 -4.78 -4.68
C ASP A 136 9.11 -5.12 -3.90
N LEU A 137 9.50 -4.26 -2.95
CA LEU A 137 10.65 -4.51 -2.08
C LEU A 137 10.49 -5.82 -1.30
N PHE A 138 9.29 -6.08 -0.77
CA PHE A 138 9.00 -7.29 0.01
C PHE A 138 8.75 -8.53 -0.84
N MET A 139 8.15 -8.38 -2.01
CA MET A 139 7.88 -9.48 -2.95
C MET A 139 9.16 -9.99 -3.60
N VAL A 140 10.07 -9.09 -3.97
CA VAL A 140 11.38 -9.44 -4.56
C VAL A 140 12.44 -9.71 -3.48
N TRP A 141 12.24 -9.21 -2.26
CA TRP A 141 13.21 -9.28 -1.16
C TRP A 141 14.51 -8.52 -1.44
N ASP A 142 14.40 -7.37 -2.12
CA ASP A 142 15.50 -6.62 -2.74
C ASP A 142 16.19 -5.62 -1.80
N TRP A 143 16.41 -6.04 -0.56
CA TRP A 143 16.95 -5.18 0.50
C TRP A 143 18.35 -4.65 0.18
N SER A 144 19.17 -5.43 -0.53
CA SER A 144 20.50 -5.00 -0.95
C SER A 144 20.46 -3.76 -1.81
N THR A 145 19.57 -3.72 -2.82
CA THR A 145 19.41 -2.57 -3.71
C THR A 145 18.79 -1.40 -2.97
N TYR A 146 17.75 -1.65 -2.15
CA TYR A 146 17.14 -0.58 -1.37
C TYR A 146 18.15 0.14 -0.47
N LEU A 147 18.98 -0.61 0.26
CA LEU A 147 19.93 -0.05 1.21
C LEU A 147 21.14 0.59 0.52
N ALA A 148 21.63 0.01 -0.58
CA ALA A 148 22.77 0.55 -1.33
C ALA A 148 22.43 1.89 -2.00
N ASP A 149 21.22 1.98 -2.57
CA ASP A 149 20.80 3.14 -3.34
C ASP A 149 20.04 4.16 -2.49
N TYR A 150 19.78 3.92 -1.19
CA TYR A 150 18.93 4.80 -0.38
C TYR A 150 19.40 6.27 -0.41
N GLY A 151 18.46 7.18 -0.67
CA GLY A 151 18.72 8.62 -0.75
C GLY A 151 19.27 9.11 -2.08
N GLN A 152 19.51 8.23 -3.06
CA GLN A 152 19.91 8.61 -4.40
C GLN A 152 18.69 9.04 -5.26
N PRO A 153 18.84 10.00 -6.20
CA PRO A 153 17.72 10.39 -7.07
C PRO A 153 17.23 9.28 -8.01
N ALA A 154 18.10 8.32 -8.34
CA ALA A 154 17.81 7.22 -9.25
C ALA A 154 17.45 5.89 -8.55
N SER A 155 17.18 5.91 -7.24
CA SER A 155 16.87 4.69 -6.49
C SER A 155 15.60 4.03 -7.01
N LYS A 156 15.66 2.71 -7.21
CA LYS A 156 14.50 1.90 -7.61
C LYS A 156 13.31 2.04 -6.64
N TYR A 157 13.59 2.13 -5.35
CA TYR A 157 12.61 2.22 -4.26
C TYR A 157 12.60 3.62 -3.62
N LEU A 158 12.72 4.67 -4.45
CA LEU A 158 12.79 6.07 -4.03
C LEU A 158 11.65 6.49 -3.08
N ARG A 159 10.47 5.87 -3.22
CA ARG A 159 9.25 6.21 -2.46
C ARG A 159 9.11 5.43 -1.15
N VAL A 160 9.95 4.42 -0.93
CA VAL A 160 9.86 3.58 0.26
C VAL A 160 10.49 4.31 1.45
N ASN A 161 9.65 4.69 2.41
CA ASN A 161 10.08 5.25 3.68
C ASN A 161 10.73 4.15 4.57
N PRO A 162 11.93 4.36 5.13
CA PRO A 162 12.59 3.35 5.97
C PRO A 162 11.80 2.96 7.21
N ASN A 163 11.05 3.88 7.81
CA ASN A 163 10.21 3.60 8.97
C ASN A 163 9.04 2.68 8.60
N THR A 164 8.36 2.97 7.49
CA THR A 164 7.30 2.12 6.94
C THR A 164 7.82 0.71 6.63
N ALA A 165 8.96 0.61 5.96
CA ALA A 165 9.59 -0.67 5.65
C ALA A 165 10.00 -1.44 6.93
N LEU A 166 10.56 -0.75 7.92
CA LEU A 166 10.93 -1.34 9.20
C LEU A 166 9.70 -1.89 9.95
N THR A 167 8.63 -1.10 10.06
CA THR A 167 7.40 -1.50 10.74
C THR A 167 6.80 -2.77 10.11
N LEU A 168 6.71 -2.84 8.79
CA LEU A 168 6.21 -4.02 8.10
C LEU A 168 7.13 -5.24 8.30
N LEU A 169 8.45 -5.05 8.18
CA LEU A 169 9.43 -6.13 8.36
C LEU A 169 9.38 -6.72 9.79
N GLU A 170 9.12 -5.90 10.79
CA GLU A 170 9.00 -6.34 12.19
C GLU A 170 7.74 -7.18 12.42
N LYS A 171 6.61 -6.77 11.86
CA LYS A 171 5.36 -7.57 11.88
C LYS A 171 5.55 -8.92 11.20
N MET A 172 6.40 -9.00 10.17
CA MET A 172 6.73 -10.26 9.49
C MET A 172 7.68 -11.16 10.27
N LYS A 173 8.59 -10.57 11.05
CA LYS A 173 9.58 -11.31 11.85
C LYS A 173 8.95 -12.13 12.98
N ASP A 174 7.82 -11.70 13.54
CA ASP A 174 7.18 -12.46 14.62
C ASP A 174 6.48 -13.73 14.13
N THR A 175 6.12 -13.82 12.85
CA THR A 175 5.60 -15.05 12.22
C THR A 175 6.64 -16.17 12.19
N SER A 176 7.92 -15.85 11.97
CA SER A 176 8.97 -16.87 11.84
C SER A 176 9.31 -17.58 13.15
N LYS A 177 9.00 -16.98 14.31
CA LYS A 177 9.21 -17.61 15.63
C LYS A 177 8.19 -18.69 15.96
N LYS A 178 6.99 -18.65 15.36
CA LYS A 178 5.90 -19.61 15.64
C LYS A 178 5.77 -20.72 14.59
N ASN A 179 6.23 -20.50 13.35
CA ASN A 179 6.20 -21.54 12.31
C ASN A 179 7.37 -22.52 12.45
N ASN A 180 7.22 -23.46 13.38
CA ASN A 180 8.10 -24.60 13.62
C ASN A 180 8.04 -25.68 12.50
N ILE A 181 7.65 -25.31 11.28
CA ILE A 181 7.34 -26.24 10.17
C ILE A 181 8.56 -26.52 9.26
N PHE A 182 9.67 -25.79 9.40
CA PHE A 182 10.88 -26.04 8.61
C PHE A 182 12.08 -26.49 9.45
N ALA A 183 11.98 -27.69 10.04
CA ALA A 183 13.13 -28.34 10.70
C ALA A 183 14.18 -28.90 9.70
N GLN A 184 13.87 -28.93 8.40
CA GLN A 184 14.72 -29.55 7.36
C GLN A 184 15.60 -28.58 6.56
N PHE A 185 15.46 -27.26 6.74
CA PHE A 185 16.21 -26.21 6.02
C PHE A 185 17.06 -25.29 6.91
N ARG A 186 17.51 -25.81 8.07
CA ARG A 186 18.19 -25.07 9.16
C ARG A 186 19.38 -24.16 8.78
N LYS A 187 20.04 -24.35 7.62
CA LYS A 187 21.17 -23.50 7.20
C LYS A 187 20.69 -22.26 6.45
N ASN A 188 19.76 -22.42 5.51
CA ASN A 188 19.16 -21.31 4.76
C ASN A 188 18.31 -20.41 5.66
N ASP A 189 17.58 -20.98 6.62
CA ASP A 189 16.80 -20.19 7.57
C ASP A 189 17.68 -19.35 8.50
N ARG A 190 18.84 -19.87 8.91
CA ARG A 190 19.76 -19.13 9.78
C ARG A 190 20.40 -17.95 9.06
N ASP A 191 20.79 -18.13 7.80
CA ASP A 191 21.39 -17.05 7.01
C ASP A 191 20.33 -16.02 6.59
N LYS A 192 19.10 -16.45 6.29
CA LYS A 192 17.94 -15.55 6.10
C LYS A 192 17.62 -14.76 7.37
N GLN A 193 17.66 -15.40 8.54
CA GLN A 193 17.43 -14.73 9.82
C GLN A 193 18.52 -13.70 10.12
N LYS A 194 19.79 -14.02 9.86
CA LYS A 194 20.90 -13.06 9.99
C LYS A 194 20.77 -11.88 9.01
N LEU A 195 20.30 -12.15 7.79
CA LEU A 195 20.04 -11.11 6.81
C LEU A 195 18.94 -10.17 7.32
N ILE A 196 17.81 -10.71 7.80
CA ILE A 196 16.72 -9.92 8.41
C ILE A 196 17.24 -9.08 9.57
N GLU A 197 18.05 -9.65 10.46
CA GLU A 197 18.61 -8.91 11.60
C GLU A 197 19.55 -7.78 11.17
N THR A 198 20.35 -8.00 10.13
CA THR A 198 21.22 -6.98 9.54
C THR A 198 20.38 -5.86 8.92
N VAL A 199 19.37 -6.21 8.13
CA VAL A 199 18.46 -5.24 7.50
C VAL A 199 17.73 -4.42 8.56
N VAL A 200 17.16 -5.04 9.59
CA VAL A 200 16.48 -4.32 10.69
C VAL A 200 17.44 -3.35 11.38
N LYS A 201 18.68 -3.74 11.65
CA LYS A 201 19.68 -2.84 12.25
C LYS A 201 19.99 -1.65 11.35
N GLN A 202 20.17 -1.87 10.06
CA GLN A 202 20.45 -0.80 9.10
C GLN A 202 19.25 0.14 8.93
N LEU A 203 18.03 -0.38 8.83
CA LEU A 203 16.80 0.41 8.78
C LEU A 203 16.65 1.27 10.04
N ARG A 204 16.86 0.71 11.24
CA ARG A 204 16.84 1.49 12.48
C ARG A 204 17.87 2.62 12.48
N SER A 205 19.08 2.36 11.95
CA SER A 205 20.09 3.40 11.79
C SER A 205 19.62 4.53 10.86
N LEU A 206 18.99 4.19 9.73
CA LEU A 206 18.44 5.17 8.79
C LEU A 206 17.31 6.00 9.44
N VAL A 207 16.36 5.36 10.10
CA VAL A 207 15.23 6.02 10.78
C VAL A 207 15.72 6.97 11.88
N ASN A 208 16.70 6.54 12.68
CA ASN A 208 17.30 7.39 13.71
C ASN A 208 18.04 8.59 13.12
N GLY A 209 18.76 8.39 12.00
CA GLY A 209 19.43 9.47 11.28
C GLY A 209 18.46 10.51 10.71
N MET A 210 17.30 10.07 10.19
CA MET A 210 16.24 10.97 9.71
C MET A 210 15.66 11.84 10.84
N SER A 211 15.51 11.27 12.04
CA SER A 211 14.94 11.98 13.19
C SER A 211 15.85 13.08 13.75
N GLN A 212 17.14 13.07 13.41
CA GLN A 212 18.12 14.09 13.82
C GLN A 212 18.20 15.29 12.85
N HIS A 213 17.52 15.22 11.70
CA HIS A 213 17.53 16.25 10.65
C HIS A 213 16.18 16.98 10.47
N THR A 214 15.21 16.72 11.34
CA THR A 214 13.95 17.48 11.52
C THR A 214 14.01 18.33 12.77
#